data_AF-A0A1Q6QVM8-F1
#
_entry.id   AF-A0A1Q6QVM8-F1
#
_cell.length_a   1.000
_cell.length_b   1.000
_cell.length_c   1.000
_cell.angle_alpha   90.00
_cell.angle_beta   90.00
_cell.angle_gamma   90.00
#
_symmetry.space_group_name_H-M   'P 1'
#
loop_
_entity.id
_entity.type
_entity.pdbx_description
1 polymer ?
#
loop_
_entity_poly.entity_id
_entity_poly.type
_entity_poly.pdbx_seq_one_letter_code
_entity_poly.pdbx_strand_id
1 'polypeptide(L)'
;MKKIDKKTKMVMMVIIATIIAIVVVLTIITIKARKPKAANELVGRWNAIQQEVNKGDEAVSLIPATDGKYIVISNDRIKICYLDNKKDRCKKVKYTYKDNVMEIADNDFYLSGKQEVLLDGEYMVLKYVANDTDSFELIFKKA
;
A
#
# COMPACT_ATOMS: atom_id res chain seq x y z
N MET A 1 1.44 -45.25 34.66
CA MET A 1 0.83 -44.36 33.64
C MET A 1 -0.59 -44.82 33.35
N LYS A 2 -1.62 -44.03 33.68
CA LYS A 2 -3.02 -44.36 33.33
C LYS A 2 -3.15 -44.35 31.80
N LYS A 3 -3.55 -45.48 31.20
CA LYS A 3 -3.87 -45.54 29.77
C LYS A 3 -5.10 -44.65 29.52
N ILE A 4 -4.89 -43.57 28.76
CA ILE A 4 -5.98 -42.71 28.30
C ILE A 4 -6.87 -43.57 27.41
N ASP A 5 -8.15 -43.70 27.77
CA ASP A 5 -9.10 -44.49 27.01
C ASP A 5 -9.35 -43.87 25.62
N LYS A 6 -9.84 -44.69 24.68
CA LYS A 6 -10.04 -44.30 23.29
C LYS A 6 -11.04 -43.13 23.12
N LYS A 7 -12.08 -43.05 23.96
CA LYS A 7 -13.05 -41.96 23.96
C LYS A 7 -12.41 -40.67 24.47
N THR A 8 -11.61 -40.76 25.54
CA THR A 8 -10.89 -39.59 26.07
C THR A 8 -9.89 -39.03 25.04
N LYS A 9 -9.18 -39.86 24.28
CA LYS A 9 -8.34 -39.40 23.15
C LYS A 9 -9.13 -38.72 22.03
N MET A 10 -10.30 -39.27 21.69
CA MET A 10 -11.16 -38.72 20.64
C MET A 10 -11.72 -37.34 21.04
N VAL A 11 -12.18 -37.21 22.28
CA VAL A 11 -12.64 -35.91 22.83
C VAL A 11 -11.51 -34.89 22.84
N MET A 12 -10.29 -35.30 23.22
CA MET A 12 -9.12 -34.41 23.22
C MET A 12 -8.77 -33.90 21.80
N MET A 13 -8.84 -34.77 20.78
CA MET A 13 -8.63 -34.37 19.39
C MET A 13 -9.68 -33.36 18.91
N VAL A 14 -10.95 -33.57 19.25
CA VAL A 14 -12.04 -32.64 18.88
C VAL A 14 -11.82 -31.27 19.52
N ILE A 15 -11.43 -31.23 20.80
CA ILE A 15 -11.13 -29.97 21.49
C ILE A 15 -9.96 -29.23 20.81
N ILE A 16 -8.88 -29.94 20.48
CA ILE A 16 -7.72 -29.34 19.79
C ILE A 16 -8.12 -28.79 18.42
N ALA A 17 -8.87 -29.57 17.62
CA ALA A 17 -9.35 -29.12 16.31
C ALA A 17 -10.23 -27.87 16.40
N THR A 18 -11.06 -27.79 17.45
CA THR A 18 -11.93 -26.64 17.70
C THR A 18 -11.12 -25.39 18.07
N ILE A 19 -10.08 -25.53 18.91
CA ILE A 19 -9.17 -24.42 19.26
C ILE A 19 -8.46 -23.91 18.00
N ILE A 20 -7.96 -24.81 17.14
CA ILE A 20 -7.29 -24.42 15.89
C ILE A 20 -8.25 -23.64 15.00
N ALA A 21 -9.51 -24.09 14.84
CA ALA A 21 -10.51 -23.39 14.04
C ALA A 21 -10.78 -21.96 14.58
N ILE A 22 -10.86 -21.79 15.90
CA ILE A 22 -11.04 -20.47 16.53
C ILE A 22 -9.84 -19.56 16.23
N VAL A 23 -8.62 -20.07 16.35
CA VAL A 23 -7.40 -19.30 16.06
C VAL A 23 -7.37 -18.84 14.59
N VAL A 24 -7.74 -19.71 13.65
CA VAL A 24 -7.81 -19.38 12.21
C VAL A 24 -8.86 -18.30 11.94
N VAL A 25 -10.02 -18.37 12.56
CA VAL A 25 -11.06 -17.34 12.41
C VAL A 25 -10.58 -16.00 12.99
N LEU A 26 -9.92 -16.01 14.15
CA LEU A 26 -9.37 -14.81 14.77
C LEU A 26 -8.24 -14.17 13.95
N THR A 27 -7.37 -14.96 13.31
CA THR A 27 -6.33 -14.44 12.41
C THR A 27 -6.92 -13.83 11.14
N ILE A 28 -7.93 -14.45 10.53
CA ILE A 28 -8.64 -13.86 9.37
C ILE A 28 -9.33 -12.55 9.76
N ILE A 29 -9.98 -12.50 10.93
CA ILE A 29 -10.61 -11.27 11.44
C ILE A 29 -9.56 -10.18 11.69
N THR A 30 -8.42 -10.49 12.30
CA THR A 30 -7.36 -9.50 12.58
C THR A 30 -6.65 -9.00 11.33
N ILE A 31 -6.47 -9.83 10.29
CA ILE A 31 -5.98 -9.40 8.97
C ILE A 31 -6.99 -8.46 8.31
N LYS A 32 -8.28 -8.80 8.32
CA LYS A 32 -9.35 -7.91 7.81
C LYS A 32 -9.56 -6.65 8.66
N ALA A 33 -9.24 -6.72 9.95
CA ALA A 33 -9.35 -5.62 10.90
C ALA A 33 -8.08 -4.78 11.03
N ARG A 34 -6.99 -5.09 10.29
CA ARG A 34 -5.99 -4.08 9.95
C ARG A 34 -6.74 -3.01 9.18
N LYS A 35 -7.17 -1.98 9.92
CA LYS A 35 -7.90 -0.86 9.35
C LYS A 35 -7.06 -0.35 8.18
N PRO A 36 -7.67 -0.09 7.01
CA PRO A 36 -7.00 0.75 6.02
C PRO A 36 -6.51 1.98 6.77
N LYS A 37 -5.25 2.35 6.60
CA LYS A 37 -4.71 3.55 7.24
C LYS A 37 -5.64 4.70 6.90
N ALA A 38 -5.96 5.54 7.89
CA ALA A 38 -7.00 6.53 7.72
C ALA A 38 -6.63 7.44 6.54
N ALA A 39 -7.58 7.77 5.66
CA ALA A 39 -7.35 8.69 4.54
C ALA A 39 -6.70 10.02 4.98
N ASN A 40 -6.91 10.42 6.24
CA ASN A 40 -6.27 11.57 6.87
C ASN A 40 -4.73 11.49 6.93
N GLU A 41 -4.13 10.28 7.01
CA GLU A 41 -2.67 10.11 7.03
C GLU A 41 -2.03 10.47 5.68
N LEU A 42 -2.77 10.31 4.58
CA LEU A 42 -2.36 10.70 3.23
C LEU A 42 -2.34 12.22 3.05
N VAL A 43 -3.18 12.95 3.78
CA VAL A 43 -3.32 14.39 3.61
C VAL A 43 -2.00 15.08 3.94
N GLY A 44 -1.57 15.95 3.02
CA GLY A 44 -0.32 16.69 3.13
C GLY A 44 0.48 16.75 1.83
N ARG A 45 1.69 17.29 1.94
CA ARG A 45 2.65 17.37 0.85
C ARG A 45 3.65 16.22 0.96
N TRP A 46 3.92 15.59 -0.18
CA TRP A 46 4.82 14.47 -0.32
C TRP A 46 5.80 14.76 -1.47
N ASN A 47 7.09 14.79 -1.16
CA ASN A 47 8.14 15.03 -2.14
C ASN A 47 8.67 13.69 -2.63
N ALA A 48 8.72 13.48 -3.94
CA ALA A 48 9.28 12.25 -4.50
C ALA A 48 10.78 12.24 -4.24
N ILE A 49 11.31 11.12 -3.74
CA ILE A 49 12.74 10.95 -3.45
C ILE A 49 13.37 9.86 -4.31
N GLN A 50 12.59 8.85 -4.71
CA GLN A 50 13.11 7.69 -5.42
C GLN A 50 12.01 7.03 -6.26
N GLN A 51 12.42 6.46 -7.39
CA GLN A 51 11.59 5.60 -8.22
C GLN A 51 12.31 4.27 -8.40
N GLU A 52 11.59 3.17 -8.20
CA GLU A 52 12.07 1.81 -8.40
C GLU A 52 11.31 1.15 -9.54
N VAL A 53 12.04 0.40 -10.37
CA VAL A 53 11.47 -0.44 -11.42
C VAL A 53 11.79 -1.89 -11.08
N ASN A 54 10.75 -2.68 -10.83
CA ASN A 54 10.85 -4.05 -10.36
C ASN A 54 10.44 -5.02 -11.47
N LYS A 55 11.19 -6.11 -11.62
CA LYS A 55 10.83 -7.26 -12.46
C LYS A 55 10.84 -8.52 -11.60
N GLY A 56 9.67 -9.07 -11.32
CA GLY A 56 9.48 -10.08 -10.28
C GLY A 56 9.83 -9.51 -8.91
N ASP A 57 10.65 -10.24 -8.15
CA ASP A 57 11.07 -9.86 -6.80
C ASP A 57 12.36 -9.00 -6.78
N GLU A 58 12.92 -8.65 -7.95
CA GLU A 58 14.18 -7.90 -8.05
C GLU A 58 13.96 -6.45 -8.52
N ALA A 59 14.58 -5.52 -7.78
CA ALA A 59 14.71 -4.13 -8.22
C ALA A 59 15.77 -4.02 -9.31
N VAL A 60 15.34 -3.70 -10.53
CA VAL A 60 16.19 -3.63 -11.72
C VAL A 60 16.77 -2.23 -11.92
N SER A 61 16.06 -1.20 -11.44
CA SER A 61 16.52 0.18 -11.54
C SER A 61 16.08 1.01 -10.36
N LEU A 62 17.02 1.79 -9.84
CA LEU A 62 16.82 2.78 -8.78
C LEU A 62 17.14 4.14 -9.38
N ILE A 63 16.11 4.94 -9.63
CA ILE A 63 16.23 6.25 -10.26
C ILE A 63 15.92 7.28 -9.16
N PRO A 64 16.89 8.12 -8.76
CA PRO A 64 16.59 9.25 -7.89
C PRO A 64 15.46 10.06 -8.51
N ALA A 65 14.43 10.36 -7.73
CA ALA A 65 13.38 11.22 -8.24
C ALA A 65 14.01 12.58 -8.56
N THR A 66 13.90 13.01 -9.82
CA THR A 66 14.40 14.32 -10.26
C THR A 66 13.91 15.41 -9.33
N ASP A 67 14.83 16.28 -8.87
CA ASP A 67 14.53 17.41 -7.99
C ASP A 67 13.27 18.16 -8.45
N GLY A 68 12.26 18.24 -7.58
CA GLY A 68 11.06 19.03 -7.80
C GLY A 68 9.77 18.27 -8.13
N LYS A 69 9.78 16.93 -8.21
CA LYS A 69 8.54 16.15 -8.27
C LYS A 69 7.90 16.06 -6.88
N TYR A 70 6.66 16.50 -6.75
CA TYR A 70 5.91 16.39 -5.49
C TYR A 70 4.41 16.27 -5.74
N ILE A 71 3.70 15.72 -4.77
CA ILE A 71 2.24 15.71 -4.76
C ILE A 71 1.72 16.42 -3.51
N VAL A 72 0.54 17.01 -3.61
CA VAL A 72 -0.22 17.52 -2.46
C VAL A 72 -1.57 16.83 -2.46
N ILE A 73 -1.83 16.03 -1.43
CA ILE A 73 -3.07 15.28 -1.26
C ILE A 73 -3.98 16.06 -0.31
N SER A 74 -5.21 16.28 -0.74
CA SER A 74 -6.31 16.91 -0.02
C SER A 74 -7.56 16.04 -0.15
N ASN A 75 -8.56 16.19 0.72
CA ASN A 75 -9.67 15.23 0.86
C ASN A 75 -10.32 14.71 -0.45
N ASP A 76 -10.44 15.53 -1.49
CA ASP A 76 -11.08 15.14 -2.77
C ASP A 76 -10.13 15.20 -3.98
N ARG A 77 -8.90 15.70 -3.81
CA ARG A 77 -7.99 16.03 -4.91
C ARG A 77 -6.54 15.80 -4.57
N ILE A 78 -5.80 15.36 -5.59
CA ILE A 78 -4.35 15.33 -5.59
C ILE A 78 -3.85 16.37 -6.59
N LYS A 79 -2.91 17.20 -6.16
CA LYS A 79 -2.17 18.13 -7.01
C LYS A 79 -0.81 17.51 -7.30
N ILE A 80 -0.58 17.10 -8.53
CA ILE A 80 0.68 16.50 -8.99
C ILE A 80 1.52 17.61 -9.60
N CYS A 81 2.77 17.75 -9.16
CA CYS A 81 3.67 18.82 -9.56
C CYS A 81 5.05 18.30 -9.96
N TYR A 82 5.68 18.97 -10.91
CA TYR A 82 7.11 18.83 -11.23
C TYR A 82 7.71 20.19 -11.59
N LEU A 83 9.03 20.31 -11.42
CA LEU A 83 9.78 21.49 -11.87
C LEU A 83 10.09 21.38 -13.37
N ASP A 84 9.70 22.41 -14.12
CA ASP A 84 10.03 22.60 -15.54
C ASP A 84 10.64 23.99 -15.71
N ASN A 85 11.91 24.08 -16.10
CA ASN A 85 12.61 25.36 -16.30
C ASN A 85 12.45 26.34 -15.11
N LYS A 86 12.64 25.85 -13.88
CA LYS A 86 12.47 26.60 -12.61
C LYS A 86 11.05 27.09 -12.32
N LYS A 87 10.04 26.61 -13.05
CA LYS A 87 8.63 26.89 -12.79
C LYS A 87 7.91 25.61 -12.39
N ASP A 88 7.05 25.72 -11.39
CA ASP A 88 6.17 24.62 -11.01
C ASP A 88 5.11 24.38 -12.08
N ARG A 89 5.09 23.16 -12.65
CA ARG A 89 4.02 22.66 -13.50
C ARG A 89 3.18 21.72 -12.68
N CYS A 90 1.94 22.09 -12.44
CA CYS A 90 1.04 21.34 -11.58
C CYS A 90 -0.31 21.07 -12.24
N LYS A 91 -0.85 19.87 -12.00
CA LYS A 91 -2.21 19.50 -12.39
C LYS A 91 -2.98 19.02 -11.16
N LYS A 92 -4.22 19.47 -11.01
CA LYS A 92 -5.15 18.96 -10.00
C LYS A 92 -6.00 17.88 -10.63
N VAL A 93 -6.04 16.71 -10.03
CA VAL A 93 -6.83 15.58 -10.48
C VAL A 93 -7.62 14.99 -9.32
N LYS A 94 -8.75 14.35 -9.63
CA LYS A 94 -9.54 13.63 -8.64
C LYS A 94 -8.85 12.31 -8.32
N TYR A 95 -9.03 11.84 -7.09
CA TYR A 95 -8.65 10.49 -6.72
C TYR A 95 -9.71 9.88 -5.78
N THR A 96 -9.70 8.56 -5.68
CA THR A 96 -10.37 7.84 -4.60
C THR A 96 -9.31 7.06 -3.81
N TYR A 97 -9.56 6.82 -2.52
CA TYR A 97 -8.69 5.98 -1.70
C TYR A 97 -9.54 5.06 -0.85
N LYS A 98 -9.37 3.75 -1.04
CA LYS A 98 -10.09 2.72 -0.31
C LYS A 98 -9.25 1.45 -0.27
N ASP A 99 -9.24 0.77 0.88
CA ASP A 99 -8.57 -0.53 1.04
C ASP A 99 -7.08 -0.50 0.63
N ASN A 100 -6.39 0.59 0.99
CA ASN A 100 -5.00 0.88 0.62
C ASN A 100 -4.73 1.02 -0.89
N VAL A 101 -5.76 1.16 -1.71
CA VAL A 101 -5.65 1.44 -3.14
C VAL A 101 -6.07 2.88 -3.42
N MET A 102 -5.20 3.62 -4.08
CA MET A 102 -5.49 4.95 -4.62
C MET A 102 -5.77 4.83 -6.12
N GLU A 103 -6.93 5.30 -6.56
CA GLU A 103 -7.24 5.40 -7.99
C GLU A 103 -7.21 6.87 -8.40
N ILE A 104 -6.22 7.22 -9.21
CA ILE A 104 -6.00 8.59 -9.69
C ILE A 104 -6.59 8.70 -11.09
N ALA A 105 -7.48 9.67 -11.30
CA ALA A 105 -8.13 9.87 -12.60
C ALA A 105 -7.11 10.15 -13.71
N ASP A 106 -7.43 9.71 -14.94
CA ASP A 106 -6.56 9.88 -16.11
C ASP A 106 -6.08 11.31 -16.29
N ASN A 107 -4.79 11.44 -16.58
CA ASN A 107 -4.14 12.70 -16.77
C ASN A 107 -2.82 12.55 -17.55
N ASP A 108 -2.30 13.67 -18.02
CA ASP A 108 -1.09 13.72 -18.85
C ASP A 108 0.21 13.73 -18.03
N PHE A 109 0.14 13.46 -16.71
CA PHE A 109 1.30 13.37 -15.83
C PHE A 109 1.60 11.89 -15.52
N TYR A 110 2.70 11.63 -14.82
CA TYR A 110 3.23 10.29 -14.54
C TYR A 110 2.46 9.46 -13.49
N LEU A 111 1.30 9.93 -13.02
CA LEU A 111 0.49 9.26 -11.99
C LEU A 111 -0.96 9.18 -12.43
N SER A 112 -1.37 8.06 -13.02
CA SER A 112 -2.76 7.74 -13.33
C SER A 112 -3.06 6.27 -13.01
N GLY A 113 -4.34 5.93 -12.90
CA GLY A 113 -4.81 4.58 -12.66
C GLY A 113 -4.74 4.17 -11.19
N LYS A 114 -4.82 2.85 -10.96
CA LYS A 114 -4.84 2.24 -9.63
C LYS A 114 -3.42 2.00 -9.13
N GLN A 115 -3.17 2.43 -7.90
CA GLN A 115 -1.90 2.30 -7.23
C GLN A 115 -2.11 1.79 -5.81
N GLU A 116 -1.33 0.78 -5.42
CA GLU A 116 -1.26 0.37 -4.03
C GLU A 116 -0.48 1.42 -3.23
N VAL A 117 -0.97 1.73 -2.04
CA VAL A 117 -0.37 2.74 -1.17
C VAL A 117 0.13 2.07 0.09
N LEU A 118 1.45 2.17 0.30
CA LEU A 118 2.09 1.79 1.55
C LEU A 118 2.51 3.06 2.27
N LEU A 119 2.02 3.25 3.48
CA LEU A 119 2.43 4.37 4.34
C LEU A 119 3.32 3.83 5.45
N ASP A 120 4.42 4.50 5.73
CA ASP A 120 5.30 4.23 6.85
C ASP A 120 5.83 5.54 7.47
N GLY A 121 5.08 6.09 8.43
CA GLY A 121 5.42 7.33 9.11
C GLY A 121 5.58 8.51 8.15
N GLU A 122 6.83 8.91 7.91
CA GLU A 122 7.20 9.99 6.99
C GLU A 122 7.28 9.55 5.53
N TYR A 123 7.12 8.27 5.23
CA TYR A 123 7.26 7.73 3.87
C TYR A 123 5.93 7.24 3.31
N MET A 124 5.77 7.42 2.01
CA MET A 124 4.67 6.86 1.23
C MET A 124 5.25 6.22 -0.02
N VAL A 125 4.86 4.98 -0.29
CA VAL A 125 5.16 4.29 -1.54
C VAL A 125 3.87 4.17 -2.32
N LEU A 126 3.90 4.64 -3.57
CA LEU A 126 2.87 4.38 -4.56
C LEU A 126 3.38 3.30 -5.52
N LYS A 127 2.72 2.15 -5.51
CA LYS A 127 3.08 1.01 -6.37
C LYS A 127 2.06 0.86 -7.49
N TYR A 128 2.54 0.92 -8.73
CA TYR A 128 1.77 0.58 -9.93
C TYR A 128 2.18 -0.80 -10.41
N VAL A 129 1.21 -1.71 -10.54
CA VAL A 129 1.42 -3.06 -11.06
C VAL A 129 1.05 -3.06 -12.53
N ALA A 130 2.04 -3.17 -13.41
CA ALA A 130 1.82 -3.15 -14.85
C ALA A 130 1.34 -4.52 -15.37
N ASN A 131 1.84 -5.60 -14.77
CA ASN A 131 1.46 -6.98 -15.02
C ASN A 131 1.86 -7.85 -13.81
N ASP A 132 1.68 -9.17 -13.90
CA ASP A 132 1.96 -10.11 -12.80
C ASP A 132 3.43 -10.10 -12.31
N THR A 133 4.36 -9.57 -13.11
CA THR A 133 5.80 -9.53 -12.80
C THR A 133 6.35 -8.13 -12.65
N ASP A 134 5.88 -7.16 -13.43
CA ASP A 134 6.49 -5.85 -13.53
C ASP A 134 5.72 -4.84 -12.69
N SER A 135 6.44 -4.13 -11.83
CA SER A 135 5.87 -3.04 -11.03
C SER A 135 6.80 -1.84 -10.95
N PHE A 136 6.18 -0.69 -10.70
CA PHE A 136 6.84 0.60 -10.56
C PHE A 136 6.49 1.16 -9.20
N GLU A 137 7.49 1.50 -8.41
CA GLU A 137 7.29 2.07 -7.09
C GLU A 137 7.83 3.50 -7.06
N LEU A 138 6.99 4.45 -6.65
CA LEU A 138 7.38 5.83 -6.40
C LEU A 138 7.36 6.08 -4.91
N ILE A 139 8.54 6.39 -4.37
CA ILE A 139 8.77 6.62 -2.96
C ILE A 139 8.78 8.12 -2.71
N PHE A 140 7.96 8.54 -1.75
CA PHE A 140 7.83 9.91 -1.32
C PHE A 140 8.18 10.05 0.15
N LYS A 141 8.70 11.22 0.51
CA LYS A 141 8.87 11.68 1.88
C LYS A 141 7.94 12.85 2.18
N LYS A 142 7.32 12.84 3.36
CA LYS A 142 6.46 13.91 3.85
C LYS A 142 7.29 15.20 4.02
N ALA A 143 6.74 16.32 3.58
CA ALA A 143 7.35 17.64 3.70
C ALA A 143 7.15 18.26 5.08
#